data_AF-A0A814WCE5-F1
#
_entry.id   AF-A0A814WCE5-F1
#
_cell.length_a   1.000
_cell.length_b   1.000
_cell.length_c   1.000
_cell.angle_alpha   90.00
_cell.angle_beta   90.00
_cell.angle_gamma   90.00
#
_symmetry.space_group_name_H-M   'P 1'
#
loop_
_entity.id
_entity.type
_entity.pdbx_description
1 polymer ?
#
loop_
_entity_poly.entity_id
_entity_poly.type
_entity_poly.pdbx_seq_one_letter_code
_entity_poly.pdbx_strand_id
1 'polypeptide(L)' 'MQWKNGDTTNGHVVAGGNGQGDGLNQLYGPTDVLIDRETDSLIICDRDNQRVVRWSRRSGTTQGE' A
#
# COMPACT_ATOMS: atom_id res chain seq x y z
N MET A 1 -3.07 -5.88 -0.59
CA MET A 1 -4.46 -6.06 -1.05
C MET A 1 -5.38 -6.00 0.15
N GLN A 2 -6.59 -5.46 0.00
CA GLN A 2 -7.62 -5.45 1.04
C GLN A 2 -8.91 -6.07 0.51
N TRP A 3 -9.57 -6.84 1.37
CA TRP A 3 -10.88 -7.44 1.13
C TRP A 3 -11.87 -6.79 2.08
N LYS A 4 -13.09 -6.52 1.61
CA LYS A 4 -14.18 -6.11 2.51
C LYS A 4 -14.68 -7.34 3.26
N ASN A 5 -15.05 -7.18 4.54
CA ASN A 5 -15.60 -8.29 5.31
C ASN A 5 -16.82 -8.88 4.61
N GLY A 6 -16.79 -10.19 4.37
CA GLY A 6 -17.84 -10.92 3.64
C GLY A 6 -17.72 -10.88 2.12
N ASP A 7 -16.80 -10.09 1.55
CA ASP A 7 -16.48 -10.10 0.12
C ASP A 7 -15.34 -11.11 -0.12
N THR A 8 -15.68 -12.21 -0.78
CA THR A 8 -14.75 -13.32 -1.06
C THR A 8 -14.22 -13.29 -2.49
N THR A 9 -14.69 -12.37 -3.33
CA THR A 9 -14.40 -12.37 -4.77
C THR A 9 -13.79 -11.07 -5.27
N ASN A 10 -13.97 -9.94 -4.59
CA ASN A 10 -13.43 -8.65 -5.02
C ASN A 10 -12.42 -8.07 -4.01
N GLY A 11 -11.14 -8.30 -4.29
CA GLY A 11 -10.03 -7.64 -3.62
C GLY A 11 -9.65 -6.33 -4.33
N HIS A 12 -9.29 -5.30 -3.56
CA HIS A 12 -8.75 -4.05 -4.10
C HIS A 12 -7.27 -3.92 -3.77
N VAL A 13 -6.48 -3.44 -4.74
CA VAL A 13 -5.06 -3.12 -4.54
C VAL A 13 -4.96 -1.78 -3.81
N VAL A 14 -4.49 -1.82 -2.57
CA VAL A 14 -4.38 -0.62 -1.71
C VAL A 14 -3.00 0.01 -1.75
N ALA A 15 -1.97 -0.69 -2.26
CA ALA A 15 -0.62 -0.16 -2.39
C ALA A 15 0.10 -0.83 -3.56
N GLY A 16 0.86 -0.04 -4.34
CA GLY A 16 1.54 -0.49 -5.55
C GLY A 16 0.57 -0.81 -6.70
N GLY A 17 0.79 -1.91 -7.41
CA GLY A 17 -0.03 -2.35 -8.55
C GLY A 17 0.37 -1.76 -9.90
N ASN A 18 1.31 -0.82 -9.92
CA ASN A 18 1.80 -0.14 -11.14
C ASN A 18 3.19 -0.64 -11.60
N GLY A 19 3.51 -1.90 -11.32
CA GLY A 19 4.84 -2.46 -11.53
C GLY A 19 5.86 -2.04 -10.48
N GLN A 20 7.06 -2.61 -10.59
CA GLN A 20 8.20 -2.32 -9.72
C GLN A 20 8.83 -0.97 -10.10
N GLY A 21 9.13 -0.12 -9.12
CA GLY A 21 9.80 1.16 -9.35
C GLY A 21 9.82 2.07 -8.12
N ASP A 22 10.36 3.26 -8.27
CA ASP A 22 10.57 4.28 -7.24
C ASP A 22 9.51 5.39 -7.22
N GLY A 23 8.57 5.38 -8.18
CA GLY A 23 7.40 6.27 -8.18
C GLY A 23 6.56 6.13 -6.90
N LEU A 24 5.84 7.18 -6.51
CA LEU A 24 4.96 7.13 -5.32
C LEU A 24 3.78 6.14 -5.47
N ASN A 25 3.42 5.82 -6.71
CA ASN A 25 2.42 4.80 -7.06
C ASN A 25 3.02 3.39 -7.27
N GLN A 26 4.32 3.22 -7.00
CA GLN A 26 5.08 1.98 -7.17
C GLN A 26 5.77 1.58 -5.86
N LEU A 27 6.21 0.33 -5.80
CA LEU A 27 7.02 -0.22 -4.71
C LEU A 27 8.17 -1.01 -5.33
N TYR A 28 9.28 -1.13 -4.62
CA TYR A 28 10.43 -1.94 -4.99
C TYR A 28 11.00 -2.69 -3.78
N GLY A 29 10.83 -4.02 -3.81
CA GLY A 29 11.32 -4.90 -2.76
C GLY A 29 10.75 -4.62 -1.37
N PRO A 30 9.43 -4.40 -1.20
CA PRO A 30 8.89 -4.15 0.13
C PRO A 30 9.03 -5.39 1.01
N THR A 31 9.49 -5.22 2.25
CA THR A 31 9.77 -6.34 3.17
C THR A 31 8.79 -6.48 4.31
N ASP A 32 8.08 -5.41 4.66
CA ASP A 32 7.14 -5.42 5.78
C ASP A 32 6.02 -4.38 5.58
N VAL A 33 4.89 -4.62 6.23
CA VAL A 33 3.73 -3.73 6.25
C VAL A 33 3.04 -3.76 7.60
N LEU A 34 2.73 -2.59 8.13
CA LEU A 34 1.91 -2.42 9.33
C LEU A 34 0.68 -1.58 9.02
N ILE A 35 -0.35 -1.77 9.83
CA ILE A 35 -1.59 -1.00 9.78
C ILE A 35 -1.52 0.08 10.85
N ASP A 36 -1.54 1.33 10.41
CA ASP A 36 -1.84 2.46 11.28
C ASP A 36 -3.37 2.63 11.37
N ARG A 37 -3.92 2.32 12.54
CA ARG A 37 -5.36 2.44 12.80
C ARG A 37 -5.81 3.87 13.08
N GLU A 38 -4.90 4.76 13.48
CA GLU A 38 -5.24 6.16 13.78
C GLU A 38 -5.45 6.93 12.49
N THR A 39 -4.56 6.74 11.52
CA THR A 39 -4.64 7.42 10.20
C THR A 39 -5.33 6.60 9.12
N ASP A 40 -5.76 5.37 9.42
CA ASP A 40 -6.33 4.41 8.47
C ASP A 40 -5.42 4.17 7.25
N SER A 41 -4.13 3.96 7.50
CA SER A 41 -3.09 3.83 6.48
C SER A 41 -2.29 2.54 6.62
N LEU A 42 -1.64 2.14 5.53
CA LEU A 42 -0.55 1.19 5.53
C LEU A 42 0.75 1.96 5.67
N ILE A 43 1.65 1.49 6.54
CA ILE A 43 3.04 1.94 6.55
C ILE A 43 3.88 0.79 6.02
N ILE A 44 4.63 1.03 4.95
CA ILE A 44 5.31 0.00 4.17
C ILE A 44 6.81 0.26 4.20
N CYS A 45 7.59 -0.76 4.56
CA CYS A 45 9.04 -0.74 4.42
C CYS A 45 9.40 -1.10 2.97
N ASP A 46 9.64 -0.08 2.14
CA ASP A 46 9.94 -0.20 0.72
C ASP A 46 11.46 -0.29 0.50
N ARG A 47 12.01 -1.45 0.89
CA ARG A 47 13.42 -1.63 1.25
C ARG A 47 14.39 -1.34 0.11
N ASP A 48 14.12 -1.79 -1.11
CA ASP A 48 15.05 -1.56 -2.23
C ASP A 48 14.99 -0.10 -2.73
N ASN A 49 13.89 0.62 -2.47
CA ASN A 49 13.81 2.08 -2.62
C ASN A 49 14.35 2.85 -1.41
N GLN A 50 14.82 2.16 -0.36
CA GLN A 50 15.41 2.76 0.85
C GLN A 50 14.49 3.79 1.54
N ARG A 51 13.18 3.55 1.53
CA ARG A 51 12.18 4.45 2.11
C ARG A 51 11.15 3.70 2.93
N VAL A 52 10.47 4.45 3.79
CA VAL A 52 9.21 4.03 4.41
C VAL A 52 8.12 4.92 3.82
N VAL A 53 7.08 4.33 3.26
CA VAL A 53 5.98 5.07 2.64
C VAL A 53 4.68 4.83 3.38
N ARG A 54 3.84 5.86 3.44
CA ARG A 54 2.47 5.75 3.94
C ARG A 54 1.51 5.68 2.76
N TRP A 55 0.56 4.75 2.81
CA TRP A 55 -0.54 4.65 1.85
C TRP A 55 -1.87 4.67 2.57
N SER A 56 -2.68 5.70 2.31
CA SER A 56 -4.05 5.77 2.80
C SER A 56 -4.87 4.61 2.24
N ARG A 57 -5.64 3.94 3.12
CA ARG A 57 -6.55 2.86 2.71
C ARG A 57 -7.89 3.39 2.21
N ARG A 58 -8.09 4.71 2.24
CA ARG A 58 -9.31 5.36 1.73
C ARG A 58 -9.39 5.21 0.21
N SER A 59 -10.60 4.95 -0.26
CA SER A 59 -10.88 4.82 -1.70
C SER A 59 -10.47 6.07 -2.47
N GLY A 60 -9.83 5.88 -3.63
CA GLY A 60 -9.33 6.96 -4.50
C GLY A 60 -7.85 7.32 -4.31
N THR A 61 -7.20 6.76 -3.29
CA THR A 61 -5.74 6.90 -3.13
C THR A 61 -5.02 5.98 -4.12
N THR A 62 -4.14 6.53 -4.97
CA THR A 62 -3.41 5.78 -6.00
C THR A 62 -1.88 5.86 -5.84
N GLN A 63 -1.41 6.61 -4.86
CA GLN A 63 0.02 6.79 -4.57
C GLN A 63 0.23 7.03 -3.07
N GLY A 64 1.42 6.68 -2.60
CA GLY A 64 1.86 6.97 -1.24
C GLY A 64 2.40 8.37 -1.05
N GLU A 65 2.74 8.66 0.20
CA GLU A 65 3.40 9.88 0.67
C GLU A 65 4.54 9.55 1.66
#